data_AF-A0A2W2B2E6-F1
#
_entry.id   AF-A0A2W2B2E6-F1
#
_cell.length_a   1.000
_cell.length_b   1.000
_cell.length_c   1.000
_cell.angle_alpha   90.00
_cell.angle_beta   90.00
_cell.angle_gamma   90.00
#
_symmetry.space_group_name_H-M   'P 1'
#
loop_
_entity.id
_entity.type
_entity.pdbx_description
1 polymer ?
#
loop_
_entity_poly.entity_id
_entity_poly.type
_entity_poly.pdbx_seq_one_letter_code
_entity_poly.pdbx_strand_id
1 'polypeptide(L)'
;MTVIEVPTDAYAAADWLAGRHPWVRQLVERIAGRIDDHPDWLDVITQAVNESEGDGAAWVEYERRHPAPDDDAAFWEWHAQGPKASPHVRAFGVMSSGEKNLVRLVATLGGRVAWSPRDVSFDQRGAAVLADWLAIVHAQLPAWLYPAASDDALVVRLAAVSDATNGQGVPAVSR
;
A
#
# COMPACT_ATOMS: atom_id res chain seq x y z
N MET A 1 -22.20 -7.19 -20.30
CA MET A 1 -21.50 -6.59 -19.15
C MET A 1 -20.71 -7.70 -18.49
N THR A 2 -19.39 -7.64 -18.56
CA THR A 2 -18.52 -8.61 -17.87
C THR A 2 -18.52 -8.25 -16.40
N VAL A 3 -19.06 -9.14 -15.56
CA VAL A 3 -19.02 -9.01 -14.10
C VAL A 3 -17.61 -9.38 -13.67
N ILE A 4 -16.86 -8.46 -13.07
CA ILE A 4 -15.63 -8.82 -12.37
C ILE A 4 -15.99 -8.98 -10.90
N GLU A 5 -15.89 -10.21 -10.41
CA GLU A 5 -15.95 -10.53 -8.99
C GLU A 5 -14.71 -9.96 -8.30
N VAL A 6 -14.92 -9.20 -7.23
CA VAL A 6 -13.82 -8.75 -6.36
C VAL A 6 -13.18 -9.99 -5.71
N PRO A 7 -11.86 -10.18 -5.84
CA PRO A 7 -11.22 -11.37 -5.27
C PRO A 7 -11.31 -11.40 -3.74
N THR A 8 -11.49 -12.59 -3.19
CA THR A 8 -11.57 -12.80 -1.73
C THR A 8 -10.24 -13.22 -1.12
N ASP A 9 -9.33 -13.80 -1.92
CA ASP A 9 -7.95 -14.06 -1.53
C ASP A 9 -7.14 -12.76 -1.50
N ALA A 10 -6.28 -12.59 -0.49
CA ALA A 10 -5.54 -11.35 -0.26
C ALA A 10 -4.56 -11.01 -1.41
N TYR A 11 -3.88 -12.01 -1.97
CA TYR A 11 -2.93 -11.81 -3.06
C TYR A 11 -3.64 -11.48 -4.36
N ALA A 12 -4.68 -12.26 -4.69
CA ALA A 12 -5.52 -11.98 -5.86
C ALA A 12 -6.18 -10.59 -5.76
N ALA A 13 -6.61 -10.17 -4.57
CA ALA A 13 -7.19 -8.86 -4.34
C ALA A 13 -6.15 -7.73 -4.49
N ALA A 14 -4.93 -7.93 -4.01
CA ALA A 14 -3.84 -6.99 -4.18
C ALA A 14 -3.44 -6.86 -5.66
N ASP A 15 -3.35 -7.97 -6.40
CA ASP A 15 -3.08 -7.97 -7.85
C ASP A 15 -4.20 -7.25 -8.62
N TRP A 16 -5.45 -7.51 -8.26
CA TRP A 16 -6.61 -6.84 -8.84
C TRP A 16 -6.57 -5.33 -8.60
N LEU A 17 -6.24 -4.90 -7.37
CA LEU A 17 -6.11 -3.48 -7.03
C LEU A 17 -4.96 -2.82 -7.81
N ALA A 18 -3.80 -3.45 -7.89
CA ALA A 18 -2.67 -2.95 -8.66
C ALA A 18 -2.96 -2.91 -10.18
N GLY A 19 -3.70 -3.90 -10.70
CA GLY A 19 -4.15 -3.93 -12.09
C GLY A 19 -5.15 -2.84 -12.44
N ARG A 20 -6.02 -2.46 -11.49
CA ARG A 20 -6.99 -1.37 -11.67
C ARG A 20 -6.39 0.02 -11.55
N HIS A 21 -5.35 0.18 -10.73
CA HIS A 21 -4.74 1.46 -10.42
C HIS A 21 -3.27 1.49 -10.84
N PRO A 22 -2.93 1.97 -12.05
CA PRO A 22 -1.56 1.96 -12.57
C PRO A 22 -0.54 2.65 -11.64
N TRP A 23 -0.95 3.68 -10.89
CA TRP A 23 -0.08 4.33 -9.92
C TRP A 23 0.18 3.47 -8.68
N VAL A 24 -0.79 2.68 -8.21
CA VAL A 24 -0.57 1.70 -7.14
C VAL A 24 0.49 0.72 -7.60
N ARG A 25 0.34 0.16 -8.81
CA ARG A 25 1.34 -0.72 -9.41
C ARG A 25 2.72 -0.08 -9.47
N GLN A 26 2.83 1.14 -9.98
CA GLN A 26 4.13 1.85 -10.05
C GLN A 26 4.78 2.03 -8.67
N LEU A 27 4.00 2.31 -7.62
CA LEU A 27 4.53 2.51 -6.28
C LEU A 27 5.01 1.20 -5.67
N VAL A 28 4.22 0.13 -5.78
CA VAL A 28 4.62 -1.17 -5.20
C VAL A 28 5.78 -1.79 -5.99
N GLU A 29 5.83 -1.59 -7.32
CA GLU A 29 6.95 -2.08 -8.14
C GLU A 29 8.27 -1.36 -7.86
N ARG A 30 8.23 -0.10 -7.39
CA ARG A 30 9.45 0.59 -6.91
C ARG A 30 10.05 -0.07 -5.67
N ILE A 31 9.25 -0.80 -4.90
CA ILE A 31 9.70 -1.51 -3.69
C ILE A 31 10.02 -2.95 -4.05
N ALA A 32 9.06 -3.69 -4.61
CA ALA A 32 9.12 -5.13 -4.78
C ALA A 32 9.72 -5.58 -6.13
N GLY A 33 9.95 -4.68 -7.07
CA GLY A 33 10.20 -5.04 -8.46
C GLY A 33 8.91 -5.33 -9.22
N ARG A 34 9.02 -5.77 -10.49
CA ARG A 34 7.87 -6.00 -11.37
C ARG A 34 6.92 -7.06 -10.77
N ILE A 35 5.65 -6.72 -10.56
CA ILE A 35 4.67 -7.64 -9.92
C ILE A 35 4.56 -8.96 -10.68
N ASP A 36 4.59 -8.92 -12.01
CA ASP A 36 4.44 -10.12 -12.85
C ASP A 36 5.57 -11.15 -12.63
N ASP A 37 6.72 -10.69 -12.12
CA ASP A 37 7.90 -11.51 -11.84
C ASP A 37 7.99 -11.90 -10.34
N HIS A 38 7.09 -11.37 -9.49
CA HIS A 38 7.15 -11.46 -8.03
C HIS A 38 5.79 -11.79 -7.42
N PRO A 39 5.37 -13.08 -7.38
CA PRO A 39 4.06 -13.48 -6.84
C PRO A 39 3.89 -13.19 -5.34
N ASP A 40 4.99 -12.97 -4.62
CA ASP A 40 5.06 -12.62 -3.19
C ASP A 40 5.27 -11.11 -2.94
N TRP A 41 5.08 -10.26 -3.95
CA TRP A 41 5.32 -8.81 -3.83
C TRP A 41 4.56 -8.16 -2.66
N LEU A 42 3.37 -8.67 -2.32
CA LEU A 42 2.57 -8.19 -1.19
C LEU A 42 3.34 -8.37 0.13
N ASP A 43 3.98 -9.52 0.33
CA ASP A 43 4.80 -9.77 1.52
C ASP A 43 6.01 -8.84 1.56
N VAL A 44 6.65 -8.58 0.40
CA VAL A 44 7.79 -7.66 0.29
C VAL A 44 7.42 -6.23 0.71
N ILE A 45 6.28 -5.70 0.24
CA ILE A 45 5.84 -4.35 0.65
C ILE A 45 5.39 -4.32 2.12
N THR A 46 4.74 -5.36 2.61
CA THR A 46 4.34 -5.49 4.01
C THR A 46 5.55 -5.51 4.92
N GLN A 47 6.60 -6.25 4.55
CA GLN A 47 7.87 -6.27 5.26
C GLN A 47 8.54 -4.90 5.24
N ALA A 48 8.63 -4.24 4.07
CA ALA A 48 9.24 -2.92 3.94
C ALA A 48 8.54 -1.86 4.81
N VAL A 49 7.20 -1.90 4.89
CA VAL A 49 6.41 -1.01 5.77
C VAL A 49 6.75 -1.26 7.23
N ASN A 50 6.74 -2.52 7.67
CA ASN A 50 6.99 -2.86 9.08
C ASN A 50 8.44 -2.57 9.51
N GLU A 51 9.41 -2.84 8.64
CA GLU A 51 10.83 -2.60 8.92
C GLU A 51 11.21 -1.12 8.85
N SER A 52 10.44 -0.28 8.14
CA SER A 52 10.73 1.16 8.04
C SER A 52 10.68 1.89 9.39
N GLU A 53 9.83 1.45 10.32
CA GLU A 53 9.80 2.02 11.68
C GLU A 53 11.06 1.60 12.46
N GLY A 54 11.51 0.36 12.26
CA GLY A 54 12.73 -0.18 12.87
C GLY A 54 14.00 0.52 12.37
N ASP A 55 14.08 0.86 11.08
CA ASP A 55 15.20 1.60 10.51
C ASP A 55 15.34 3.00 11.13
N GLY A 56 14.22 3.73 11.26
CA GLY A 56 14.21 5.04 11.92
C GLY A 56 14.68 4.97 13.37
N ALA A 57 14.21 3.97 14.13
CA ALA A 57 14.65 3.76 15.51
C ALA A 57 16.15 3.40 15.60
N ALA A 58 16.66 2.60 14.65
CA ALA A 58 18.07 2.25 14.59
C ALA A 58 18.96 3.48 14.33
N TRP A 59 18.52 4.39 13.46
CA TRP A 59 19.22 5.66 13.21
C TRP A 59 19.22 6.59 14.42
N VAL A 60 18.08 6.76 15.09
CA VAL A 60 17.98 7.56 16.32
C VAL A 60 18.94 7.04 17.39
N GLU A 61 19.01 5.72 17.58
CA GLU A 61 19.91 5.11 18.56
C GLU A 61 21.39 5.21 18.13
N TYR A 62 21.69 5.09 16.84
CA TYR A 62 23.03 5.27 16.29
C TYR A 62 23.52 6.71 16.54
N GLU A 63 22.72 7.72 16.19
CA GLU A 63 23.03 9.13 16.42
C GLU A 63 23.20 9.45 17.91
N ARG A 64 22.40 8.83 18.78
CA ARG A 64 22.53 8.98 20.23
C ARG A 64 23.89 8.47 20.76
N ARG A 65 24.45 7.40 20.17
CA ARG A 65 25.75 6.82 20.56
C ARG A 65 26.93 7.43 19.81
N HIS A 66 26.68 7.92 18.60
CA HIS A 66 27.65 8.46 17.67
C HIS A 66 27.06 9.77 17.11
N PRO A 67 27.23 10.92 17.80
CA PRO A 67 26.68 12.18 17.34
C PRO A 67 27.14 12.52 15.92
N ALA A 68 26.22 13.02 15.09
CA ALA A 68 26.54 13.44 13.73
C ALA A 68 27.57 14.58 13.76
N PRO A 69 28.65 14.50 12.95
CA PRO A 69 29.61 15.58 12.83
C PRO A 69 29.06 16.74 12.00
N ASP A 70 29.56 17.95 12.25
CA ASP A 70 29.16 19.17 11.53
C ASP A 70 29.83 19.32 10.15
N ASP A 71 30.86 18.52 9.86
CA ASP A 71 31.59 18.54 8.59
C ASP A 71 31.01 17.54 7.58
N ASP A 72 30.85 17.98 6.33
CA ASP A 72 30.24 17.18 5.26
C ASP A 72 31.01 15.87 4.97
N ALA A 73 32.34 15.91 4.94
CA ALA A 73 33.14 14.72 4.63
C ALA A 73 33.07 13.70 5.77
N ALA A 74 33.19 14.19 7.01
CA ALA A 74 33.00 13.39 8.21
C ALA A 74 31.56 12.84 8.32
N PHE A 75 30.56 13.61 7.89
CA PHE A 75 29.15 13.20 7.89
C PHE A 75 28.94 12.01 6.96
N TRP A 76 29.50 12.02 5.76
CA TRP A 76 29.35 10.89 4.84
C TRP A 76 30.06 9.63 5.33
N GLU A 77 31.23 9.75 5.97
CA GLU A 77 31.91 8.62 6.60
C GLU A 77 31.08 8.06 7.77
N TRP A 78 30.58 8.94 8.64
CA TRP A 78 29.69 8.59 9.74
C TRP A 78 28.41 7.89 9.24
N HIS A 79 27.78 8.42 8.21
CA HIS A 79 26.58 7.85 7.60
C HIS A 79 26.88 6.51 6.92
N ALA A 80 28.07 6.34 6.32
CA ALA A 80 28.51 5.07 5.75
C ALA A 80 28.68 3.97 6.81
N GLN A 81 29.00 4.32 8.05
CA GLN A 81 29.12 3.37 9.18
C GLN A 81 27.78 3.11 9.90
N GLY A 82 26.77 3.96 9.70
CA GLY A 82 25.45 3.83 10.31
C GLY A 82 24.63 2.64 9.80
N PRO A 83 23.44 2.41 10.39
CA PRO A 83 22.52 1.33 10.05
C PRO A 83 22.28 1.17 8.54
N LYS A 84 22.09 -0.08 8.11
CA LYS A 84 21.81 -0.43 6.71
C LYS A 84 20.45 -1.08 6.59
N ALA A 85 19.48 -0.30 6.13
CA ALA A 85 18.19 -0.80 5.68
C ALA A 85 18.34 -1.71 4.46
N SER A 86 17.44 -2.69 4.35
CA SER A 86 17.27 -3.48 3.13
C SER A 86 16.94 -2.58 1.93
N PRO A 87 17.19 -3.03 0.68
CA PRO A 87 16.82 -2.25 -0.52
C PRO A 87 15.34 -1.83 -0.53
N HIS A 88 14.44 -2.72 -0.10
CA HIS A 88 13.00 -2.47 -0.05
C HIS A 88 12.62 -1.39 0.97
N VAL A 89 13.21 -1.43 2.16
CA VAL A 89 13.00 -0.41 3.20
C VAL A 89 13.52 0.95 2.75
N ARG A 90 14.69 1.00 2.08
CA ARG A 90 15.20 2.25 1.50
C ARG A 90 14.28 2.79 0.40
N ALA A 91 13.80 1.92 -0.47
CA ALA A 91 12.87 2.29 -1.55
C ALA A 91 11.56 2.89 -1.00
N PHE A 92 11.02 2.30 0.07
CA PHE A 92 9.88 2.86 0.79
C PHE A 92 10.23 4.16 1.53
N GLY A 93 11.40 4.23 2.17
CA GLY A 93 11.86 5.35 2.98
C GLY A 93 11.98 6.67 2.22
N VAL A 94 12.36 6.63 0.94
CA VAL A 94 12.49 7.83 0.09
C VAL A 94 11.18 8.29 -0.55
N MET A 95 10.08 7.56 -0.36
CA MET A 95 8.76 7.97 -0.85
C MET A 95 8.22 9.18 -0.09
N SER A 96 7.44 10.00 -0.78
CA SER A 96 6.66 11.07 -0.15
C SER A 96 5.62 10.49 0.81
N SER A 97 5.14 11.30 1.75
CA SER A 97 4.16 10.85 2.75
C SER A 97 2.87 10.31 2.10
N GLY A 98 2.40 10.90 1.00
CA GLY A 98 1.22 10.42 0.28
C GLY A 98 1.44 9.04 -0.37
N GLU A 99 2.60 8.82 -0.97
CA GLU A 99 2.98 7.52 -1.54
C GLU A 99 3.12 6.46 -0.45
N LYS A 100 3.74 6.80 0.69
CA LYS A 100 3.85 5.90 1.85
C LYS A 100 2.50 5.49 2.39
N ASN A 101 1.59 6.44 2.56
CA ASN A 101 0.23 6.19 3.02
C ASN A 101 -0.50 5.22 2.08
N LEU A 102 -0.38 5.44 0.77
CA LEU A 102 -1.00 4.56 -0.21
C LEU A 102 -0.41 3.14 -0.21
N VAL A 103 0.92 3.01 -0.15
CA VAL A 103 1.59 1.70 -0.02
C VAL A 103 1.17 1.00 1.28
N ARG A 104 1.08 1.74 2.39
CA ARG A 104 0.59 1.20 3.66
C ARG A 104 -0.83 0.67 3.55
N LEU A 105 -1.73 1.41 2.90
CA LEU A 105 -3.11 0.97 2.65
C LEU A 105 -3.13 -0.36 1.90
N VAL A 106 -2.33 -0.51 0.85
CA VAL A 106 -2.22 -1.78 0.10
C VAL A 106 -1.64 -2.90 0.98
N ALA A 107 -0.59 -2.60 1.74
CA ALA A 107 0.07 -3.57 2.64
C ALA A 107 -0.86 -4.10 3.74
N THR A 108 -1.95 -3.39 4.08
CA THR A 108 -2.97 -3.91 5.02
C THR A 108 -3.67 -5.17 4.50
N LEU A 109 -3.74 -5.37 3.18
CA LEU A 109 -4.30 -6.59 2.59
C LEU A 109 -3.48 -7.84 2.98
N GLY A 110 -2.18 -7.67 3.25
CA GLY A 110 -1.32 -8.74 3.76
C GLY A 110 -1.57 -9.10 5.24
N GLY A 111 -2.45 -8.37 5.94
CA GLY A 111 -2.90 -8.69 7.31
C GLY A 111 -1.91 -8.43 8.44
N ARG A 112 -0.67 -8.01 8.13
CA ARG A 112 0.41 -7.75 9.12
C ARG A 112 0.75 -6.27 9.29
N VAL A 113 -0.03 -5.38 8.68
CA VAL A 113 0.07 -3.92 8.83
C VAL A 113 -1.26 -3.42 9.37
N ALA A 114 -1.22 -2.68 10.48
CA ALA A 114 -2.42 -2.07 11.05
C ALA A 114 -2.92 -0.93 10.14
N TRP A 115 -4.21 -0.96 9.83
CA TRP A 115 -4.87 0.10 9.08
C TRP A 115 -5.03 1.37 9.91
N SER A 116 -4.85 2.53 9.26
CA SER A 116 -5.10 3.85 9.85
C SER A 116 -5.89 4.72 8.86
N PRO A 117 -6.80 5.61 9.36
CA PRO A 117 -7.38 6.66 8.53
C PRO A 117 -6.33 7.57 7.86
N ARG A 118 -5.10 7.62 8.39
CA ARG A 118 -3.99 8.36 7.79
C ARG A 118 -3.44 7.73 6.52
N ASP A 119 -3.69 6.44 6.28
CA ASP A 119 -3.26 5.74 5.08
C ASP A 119 -4.09 6.15 3.84
N VAL A 120 -5.19 6.87 4.04
CA VAL A 120 -6.11 7.32 2.99
C VAL A 120 -5.70 8.70 2.47
N SER A 121 -5.53 8.82 1.14
CA SER A 121 -5.51 10.12 0.47
C SER A 121 -6.92 10.52 0.02
N PHE A 122 -7.27 11.80 0.19
CA PHE A 122 -8.57 12.36 -0.20
C PHE A 122 -8.50 13.17 -1.51
N ASP A 123 -7.43 13.02 -2.27
CA ASP A 123 -7.44 13.39 -3.68
C ASP A 123 -8.24 12.36 -4.51
N GLN A 124 -8.48 12.67 -5.79
CA GLN A 124 -9.29 11.83 -6.67
C GLN A 124 -8.71 10.40 -6.81
N ARG A 125 -7.37 10.25 -6.83
CA ARG A 125 -6.71 8.94 -6.96
C ARG A 125 -6.82 8.16 -5.67
N GLY A 126 -6.60 8.82 -4.53
CA GLY A 126 -6.77 8.23 -3.21
C GLY A 126 -8.20 7.74 -2.96
N ALA A 127 -9.20 8.53 -3.37
CA ALA A 127 -10.61 8.14 -3.29
C ALA A 127 -10.92 6.91 -4.15
N ALA A 128 -10.35 6.82 -5.36
CA ALA A 128 -10.51 5.67 -6.24
C ALA A 128 -9.88 4.38 -5.67
N VAL A 129 -8.69 4.48 -5.05
CA VAL A 129 -8.08 3.31 -4.39
C VAL A 129 -8.84 2.92 -3.13
N LEU A 130 -9.28 3.89 -2.32
CA LEU A 130 -10.09 3.62 -1.13
C LEU A 130 -11.39 2.89 -1.50
N ALA A 131 -12.06 3.33 -2.55
CA ALA A 131 -13.27 2.70 -3.07
C ALA A 131 -13.08 1.20 -3.35
N ASP A 132 -12.04 0.86 -4.09
CA ASP A 132 -11.75 -0.52 -4.48
C ASP A 132 -11.18 -1.35 -3.31
N TRP A 133 -10.41 -0.72 -2.41
CA TRP A 133 -9.97 -1.36 -1.17
C TRP A 133 -11.14 -1.71 -0.26
N LEU A 134 -12.13 -0.80 -0.11
CA LEU A 134 -13.35 -1.07 0.65
C LEU A 134 -14.17 -2.20 0.02
N ALA A 135 -14.24 -2.28 -1.31
CA ALA A 135 -14.89 -3.38 -2.01
C ALA A 135 -14.23 -4.72 -1.70
N ILE A 136 -12.89 -4.77 -1.66
CA ILE A 136 -12.13 -5.98 -1.24
C ILE A 136 -12.48 -6.37 0.19
N VAL A 137 -12.39 -5.42 1.13
CA VAL A 137 -12.68 -5.69 2.55
C VAL A 137 -14.11 -6.20 2.71
N HIS A 138 -15.09 -5.56 2.05
CA HIS A 138 -16.48 -5.99 2.08
C HIS A 138 -16.68 -7.40 1.53
N ALA A 139 -16.01 -7.77 0.42
CA ALA A 139 -16.09 -9.13 -0.14
C ALA A 139 -15.57 -10.22 0.81
N GLN A 140 -14.67 -9.87 1.73
CA GLN A 140 -14.10 -10.75 2.74
C GLN A 140 -14.93 -10.82 4.03
N LEU A 141 -15.93 -9.94 4.22
CA LEU A 141 -16.75 -9.94 5.43
C LEU A 141 -17.62 -11.20 5.52
N PRO A 142 -17.82 -11.76 6.74
CA PRO A 142 -18.72 -12.89 6.91
C PRO A 142 -20.16 -12.48 6.65
N ALA A 143 -20.80 -13.10 5.65
CA ALA A 143 -22.16 -12.77 5.23
C ALA A 143 -23.24 -12.91 6.33
N TRP A 144 -22.97 -13.69 7.38
CA TRP A 144 -23.87 -13.86 8.52
C TRP A 144 -23.85 -12.67 9.48
N LEU A 145 -22.77 -11.88 9.48
CA LEU A 145 -22.60 -10.70 10.33
C LEU A 145 -22.89 -9.41 9.54
N TYR A 146 -22.63 -9.43 8.23
CA TYR A 146 -22.83 -8.31 7.30
C TYR A 146 -23.63 -8.80 6.07
N PRO A 147 -24.97 -8.68 6.09
CA PRO A 147 -25.81 -9.07 4.95
C PRO A 147 -25.53 -8.18 3.74
N ALA A 148 -25.46 -8.77 2.53
CA ALA A 148 -25.11 -8.05 1.29
C ALA A 148 -25.96 -6.79 1.03
N ALA A 149 -27.26 -6.84 1.37
CA ALA A 149 -28.18 -5.72 1.20
C ALA A 149 -27.81 -4.45 2.00
N SER A 150 -26.88 -4.54 2.97
CA SER A 150 -26.47 -3.40 3.80
C SER A 150 -25.55 -2.42 3.06
N ASP A 151 -24.74 -2.87 2.08
CA ASP A 151 -23.62 -2.07 1.55
C ASP A 151 -23.54 -2.00 0.01
N ASP A 152 -24.38 -2.73 -0.74
CA ASP A 152 -24.32 -2.79 -2.21
C ASP A 152 -24.42 -1.42 -2.89
N ALA A 153 -25.27 -0.53 -2.38
CA ALA A 153 -25.43 0.81 -2.94
C ALA A 153 -24.18 1.70 -2.73
N LEU A 154 -23.44 1.48 -1.64
CA LEU A 154 -22.20 2.20 -1.37
C LEU A 154 -21.07 1.66 -2.25
N VAL A 155 -20.92 0.34 -2.33
CA VAL A 155 -19.91 -0.32 -3.18
C VAL A 155 -20.10 0.05 -4.65
N VAL A 156 -21.34 0.04 -5.16
CA VAL A 156 -21.64 0.44 -6.54
C VAL A 156 -21.29 1.92 -6.81
N ARG A 157 -21.54 2.81 -5.85
CA ARG A 157 -21.16 4.23 -5.98
C ARG A 157 -19.65 4.43 -5.93
N LEU A 158 -18.96 3.69 -5.07
CA LEU A 158 -17.51 3.70 -4.95
C LEU A 158 -16.85 3.16 -6.24
N ALA A 159 -17.37 2.08 -6.80
CA ALA A 159 -16.94 1.54 -8.09
C ALA A 159 -17.07 2.57 -9.22
N ALA A 160 -18.20 3.30 -9.29
CA ALA A 160 -18.40 4.34 -10.30
C ALA A 160 -17.39 5.50 -10.18
N VAL A 161 -16.97 5.86 -8.96
CA VAL A 161 -15.92 6.87 -8.72
C VAL A 161 -14.55 6.36 -9.16
N SER A 162 -14.24 5.09 -8.87
CA SER A 162 -13.01 4.44 -9.33
C SER A 162 -12.94 4.40 -10.87
N ASP A 163 -14.01 3.94 -11.51
CA ASP A 163 -14.11 3.85 -12.97
C ASP A 163 -13.98 5.24 -13.63
N ALA A 164 -14.67 6.26 -13.12
CA ALA A 164 -14.57 7.62 -13.64
C ALA A 164 -13.13 8.19 -13.57
N THR A 165 -12.34 7.75 -12.59
CA THR A 165 -10.97 8.23 -12.37
C THR A 165 -9.95 7.47 -13.22
N ASN A 166 -10.20 6.19 -13.48
CA ASN A 166 -9.29 5.30 -14.23
C ASN A 166 -9.57 5.25 -15.74
N GLY A 167 -10.65 5.88 -16.23
CA GLY A 167 -11.11 5.77 -17.63
C GLY A 167 -12.07 4.59 -17.82
N GLN A 168 -12.46 4.23 -19.05
CA GLN A 168 -13.29 3.04 -19.29
C GLN A 168 -12.54 1.74 -18.96
N GLY A 169 -12.43 1.46 -17.66
CA GLY A 169 -11.99 0.23 -17.06
C GLY A 169 -13.18 -0.64 -16.67
N VAL A 170 -12.90 -1.89 -16.31
CA VAL A 170 -13.93 -2.89 -16.07
C VAL A 170 -14.72 -2.54 -14.80
N PRO A 171 -16.06 -2.56 -14.78
CA PRO A 171 -16.82 -2.13 -13.61
C PRO A 171 -16.62 -3.06 -12.41
N ALA A 172 -16.43 -2.48 -11.23
CA ALA A 172 -16.48 -3.21 -9.96
C ALA A 172 -17.95 -3.34 -9.51
N VAL A 173 -18.39 -4.56 -9.18
CA VAL A 173 -19.72 -4.80 -8.60
C VAL A 173 -19.55 -5.58 -7.31
N SER A 174 -20.32 -5.20 -6.29
CA SER A 174 -20.54 -6.01 -5.08
C SER A 174 -21.14 -7.36 -5.47
N ARG A 175 -21.01 -8.34 -4.58
CA ARG A 175 -21.54 -9.72 -4.74
C ARG A 175 -22.98 -9.77 -5.22
#